data_AF-A0A660ZCL0-F1
#
_entry.id   AF-A0A660ZCL0-F1
#
_cell.length_a   1.000
_cell.length_b   1.000
_cell.length_c   1.000
_cell.angle_alpha   90.00
_cell.angle_beta   90.00
_cell.angle_gamma   90.00
#
_symmetry.space_group_name_H-M   'P 1'
#
loop_
_entity.id
_entity.type
_entity.pdbx_description
1 polymer ?
#
loop_
_entity_poly.entity_id
_entity_poly.type
_entity_poly.pdbx_seq_one_letter_code
_entity_poly.pdbx_strand_id
1 'polypeptide(L)' 'VRKVGFEKEIALIGGVAYNTGFINSLETDLQEKIIIPEDPEYVVAYGAALITN' A
#
# COMPACT_ATOMS: atom_id res chain seq x y z
N VAL A 1 9.65 16.89 -0.81
CA VAL A 1 9.62 15.70 -1.70
C VAL A 1 9.07 16.13 -3.05
N ARG A 2 9.74 15.82 -4.17
CA ARG A 2 9.34 16.28 -5.51
C ARG A 2 8.34 15.27 -6.07
N LYS A 3 7.11 15.68 -6.39
CA LYS A 3 6.09 14.81 -6.98
C LYS A 3 6.52 14.42 -8.40
N VAL A 4 7.12 13.24 -8.54
CA VAL A 4 7.00 12.49 -9.80
C VAL A 4 5.54 12.07 -9.84
N GLY A 5 4.82 12.38 -10.92
CA GLY A 5 3.40 12.02 -11.03
C GLY A 5 3.22 10.54 -10.73
N PHE A 6 2.25 10.20 -9.88
CA PHE A 6 1.90 8.83 -9.54
C PHE A 6 0.49 8.53 -10.06
N GLU A 7 0.28 7.27 -10.44
CA GLU A 7 -1.05 6.77 -10.79
C GLU A 7 -1.94 6.75 -9.55
N LYS A 8 -3.25 6.94 -9.77
CA LYS A 8 -4.26 6.85 -8.71
C LYS A 8 -4.41 5.40 -8.25
N GLU A 9 -5.18 5.20 -7.16
CA GLU A 9 -5.45 3.87 -6.58
C GLU A 9 -4.21 3.21 -5.98
N ILE A 10 -3.73 3.80 -4.88
CA ILE A 10 -2.48 3.40 -4.24
C ILE A 10 -2.76 2.38 -3.15
N ALA A 11 -2.26 1.16 -3.30
CA ALA A 11 -2.30 0.14 -2.25
C ALA A 11 -1.00 0.14 -1.43
N LEU A 12 -1.12 0.17 -0.09
CA LEU A 12 0.01 -0.05 0.82
C LEU A 12 -0.04 -1.48 1.36
N ILE A 13 1.04 -2.22 1.16
CA ILE A 13 1.20 -3.62 1.58
C ILE A 13 2.40 -3.78 2.52
N GLY A 14 2.56 -4.97 3.10
CA GLY A 14 3.60 -5.27 4.09
C GLY A 14 3.26 -4.77 5.49
N GLY A 15 4.10 -5.10 6.47
CA GLY A 15 3.81 -4.82 7.89
C GLY A 15 3.67 -3.33 8.24
N VAL A 16 4.19 -2.42 7.40
CA VAL A 16 4.02 -0.96 7.59
C VAL A 16 2.57 -0.52 7.39
N ALA A 17 1.74 -1.31 6.69
CA ALA A 17 0.32 -1.05 6.53
C ALA A 17 -0.46 -1.12 7.86
N TYR A 18 0.11 -1.67 8.94
CA TYR A 18 -0.47 -1.61 10.28
C TYR A 18 -0.18 -0.29 11.03
N ASN A 19 0.73 0.53 10.52
CA ASN A 19 1.08 1.80 11.13
C ASN A 19 0.15 2.91 10.64
N THR A 20 -0.88 3.20 11.43
CA THR A 20 -1.85 4.27 11.14
C THR A 20 -1.21 5.66 11.04
N GLY A 21 -0.14 5.93 11.80
CA GLY A 21 0.62 7.18 11.69
C GLY A 21 1.31 7.33 10.33
N PHE A 22 1.89 6.25 9.83
CA PHE A 22 2.49 6.23 8.50
C PHE A 22 1.43 6.43 7.42
N ILE A 23 0.31 5.70 7.48
CA ILE A 23 -0.81 5.85 6.55
C ILE A 23 -1.28 7.31 6.49
N ASN A 24 -1.53 7.93 7.64
CA ASN A 24 -2.00 9.32 7.71
C ASN A 24 -0.99 10.31 7.11
N SER A 25 0.31 10.12 7.38
CA SER A 25 1.36 10.96 6.78
C SER A 25 1.43 10.80 5.26
N LEU A 26 1.28 9.56 4.78
CA LEU A 26 1.33 9.23 3.36
C LEU A 26 0.11 9.78 2.61
N GLU A 27 -1.10 9.63 3.15
CA GLU A 27 -2.32 10.23 2.60
C GLU A 27 -2.19 11.76 2.49
N THR A 28 -1.61 12.40 3.52
CA THR A 28 -1.41 13.86 3.54
C THR A 28 -0.41 14.32 2.48
N ASP A 29 0.73 13.65 2.38
CA ASP A 29 1.81 14.01 1.47
C ASP A 29 1.41 13.78 0.00
N LEU A 30 0.67 12.70 -0.26
CA LEU A 30 0.20 12.35 -1.60
C LEU A 30 -1.08 13.12 -1.97
N GLN A 31 -1.87 13.55 -0.99
CA GLN A 31 -3.22 14.09 -1.19
C GLN A 31 -4.15 13.07 -1.86
N GLU A 32 -4.00 11.80 -1.51
CA GLU A 32 -4.79 10.68 -2.04
C GLU A 32 -5.13 9.70 -0.91
N LYS A 33 -6.18 8.91 -1.11
CA LYS A 33 -6.53 7.81 -0.20
C LYS A 33 -5.67 6.58 -0.46
N ILE A 34 -5.21 5.96 0.63
CA ILE A 34 -4.45 4.71 0.57
C ILE A 34 -5.40 3.54 0.78
N ILE A 35 -5.35 2.58 -0.13
CA ILE A 35 -6.05 1.30 -0.03
C ILE A 35 -5.21 0.37 0.85
N ILE A 36 -5.83 -0.17 1.90
CA ILE A 36 -5.22 -1.17 2.78
C ILE A 36 -5.96 -2.49 2.55
N PRO A 37 -5.30 -3.52 1.99
CA PRO A 37 -5.86 -4.87 1.91
C PRO A 37 -6.13 -5.45 3.31
N GLU A 38 -7.01 -6.44 3.42
CA GLU A 38 -7.34 -7.11 4.69
C GLU A 38 -6.12 -7.74 5.37
N ASP A 39 -5.26 -8.38 4.58
CA ASP A 39 -4.05 -9.09 5.01
C ASP A 39 -2.79 -8.51 4.31
N PRO A 40 -2.38 -7.26 4.61
CA PRO A 40 -1.40 -6.53 3.81
C PRO A 40 -0.01 -7.19 3.81
N GLU A 41 0.38 -7.90 4.86
CA GLU A 41 1.64 -8.64 4.96
C GLU A 41 1.69 -9.90 4.08
N TYR A 42 0.53 -10.49 3.77
CA TYR A 42 0.44 -11.75 3.02
C TYR A 42 0.30 -11.55 1.52
N VAL A 43 0.09 -10.32 1.04
CA VAL A 43 -0.12 -10.01 -0.40
C VAL A 43 0.96 -10.62 -1.30
N VAL A 44 2.23 -10.56 -0.88
CA VAL A 44 3.35 -11.13 -1.67
C VAL A 44 3.27 -12.66 -1.73
N ALA A 45 3.01 -13.32 -0.60
CA ALA A 45 2.90 -14.77 -0.55
C ALA A 45 1.68 -15.26 -1.35
N TYR A 46 0.55 -14.54 -1.26
CA TYR A 46 -0.65 -14.82 -2.03
C TYR A 46 -0.39 -14.71 -3.54
N GLY A 47 0.24 -13.62 -3.99
CA GLY A 47 0.64 -13.45 -5.39
C GLY A 47 1.59 -14.56 -5.87
N ALA A 48 2.55 -14.96 -5.04
CA ALA A 48 3.46 -16.06 -5.35
C ALA A 48 2.72 -17.41 -5.51
N ALA A 49 1.69 -17.68 -4.69
CA ALA A 49 0.88 -18.88 -4.84
C ALA A 49 0.08 -18.87 -6.15
N LEU A 50 -0.51 -17.74 -6.53
CA LEU A 50 -1.31 -17.60 -7.75
C LEU A 50 -0.53 -17.88 -9.03
N ILE A 51 0.77 -17.51 -9.09
CA ILE A 51 1.59 -17.73 -10.29
C ILE A 51 2.11 -19.16 -10.43
N THR A 52 1.96 -19.99 -9.40
CA THR A 52 2.40 -21.40 -9.40
C THR A 52 1.28 -22.40 -9.66
N ASN A 53 0.07 -21.90 -9.89
CA ASN A 53 -1.14 -22.69 -10.18
C ASN A 53 -1.47 -22.68 -11.66
#